data_AF-A0AAW9TGB1-F1
#
_entry.id   AF-A0AAW9TGB1-F1
#
_cell.length_a   1.000
_cell.length_b   1.000
_cell.length_c   1.000
_cell.angle_alpha   90.00
_cell.angle_beta   90.00
_cell.angle_gamma   90.00
#
_symmetry.space_group_name_H-M   'P 1'
#
loop_
_entity.id
_entity.type
_entity.pdbx_description
1 polymer ?
#
loop_
_entity_poly.entity_id
_entity_poly.type
_entity_poly.pdbx_seq_one_letter_code
_entity_poly.pdbx_strand_id
1 'polypeptide(L)' 'MRDHTFPIGLSVRLKDRTYISPGAAETFRITAKLPWTSNWPQYRIRNDELGQERVSGEDNLEPIEWGMASPH' A
#
# COMPACT_ATOMS: atom_id res chain seq x y z
N MET A 1 20.96 1.24 -1.67
CA MET A 1 19.97 0.43 -2.39
C MET A 1 18.61 1.03 -2.05
N ARG A 2 17.74 1.24 -3.04
CA ARG A 2 16.45 1.88 -2.82
C ARG A 2 15.47 0.80 -2.36
N ASP A 3 15.46 0.57 -1.05
CA ASP A 3 14.69 -0.51 -0.44
C ASP A 3 13.20 -0.18 -0.46
N HIS A 4 12.41 -1.20 -0.76
CA HIS A 4 10.98 -1.14 -0.60
C HIS A 4 10.67 -1.40 0.87
N THR A 5 10.15 -0.41 1.59
CA THR A 5 9.80 -0.54 3.02
C THR A 5 8.78 -1.64 3.26
N PHE A 6 7.85 -1.85 2.32
CA PHE A 6 6.78 -2.83 2.49
C PHE A 6 7.07 -4.18 1.80
N PRO A 7 6.97 -5.31 2.53
CA PRO A 7 7.01 -6.64 1.94
C PRO A 7 5.74 -7.00 1.17
N ILE A 8 5.89 -7.92 0.20
CA ILE A 8 4.74 -8.54 -0.47
C ILE A 8 3.99 -9.40 0.55
N GLY A 9 2.67 -9.29 0.56
CA GLY A 9 1.78 -9.96 1.49
C GLY A 9 1.33 -9.10 2.68
N LEU A 10 1.91 -7.90 2.87
CA LEU A 10 1.53 -6.98 3.93
C LEU A 10 0.16 -6.34 3.66
N SER A 11 -0.66 -6.27 4.70
CA SER A 11 -1.94 -5.56 4.71
C SER A 11 -1.71 -4.05 4.95
N VAL A 12 -2.14 -3.23 4.00
CA VAL A 12 -2.00 -1.77 3.98
C VAL A 12 -3.36 -1.10 3.75
N ARG A 13 -3.58 0.05 4.38
CA ARG A 13 -4.68 0.97 4.07
C ARG A 13 -4.13 2.15 3.28
N LEU A 14 -5.01 2.82 2.54
CA LEU A 14 -4.65 4.07 1.89
C LEU A 14 -4.82 5.23 2.87
N LYS A 15 -3.81 6.10 2.96
CA LYS A 15 -3.86 7.32 3.79
C LYS A 15 -4.79 8.36 3.18
N ASP A 16 -4.65 8.58 1.88
CA ASP A 16 -5.52 9.52 1.17
C ASP A 16 -6.81 8.81 0.76
N ARG A 17 -7.85 8.99 1.58
CA ARG A 17 -9.21 8.55 1.26
C ARG A 17 -9.94 9.51 0.31
N THR A 18 -9.31 10.64 -0.05
CA THR A 18 -9.89 11.66 -0.92
C THR A 18 -10.21 11.11 -2.31
N TYR A 19 -9.38 10.20 -2.84
CA TYR A 19 -9.62 9.55 -4.13
C TYR A 19 -10.26 8.16 -4.03
N ILE A 20 -10.58 7.72 -2.81
CA ILE A 20 -11.18 6.40 -2.60
C ILE A 20 -12.68 6.57 -2.69
N SER A 21 -13.28 5.93 -3.70
CA SER A 21 -14.72 5.92 -3.85
C SER A 21 -15.38 5.36 -2.58
N PRO A 22 -16.57 5.84 -2.17
CA PRO A 22 -17.24 5.42 -0.94
C PRO A 22 -17.63 3.93 -0.88
N GLY A 23 -17.38 3.14 -1.94
CA GLY A 23 -17.50 1.68 -1.96
C GLY A 23 -16.20 0.95 -2.30
N ALA A 24 -15.05 1.63 -2.27
CA ALA A 24 -13.76 1.00 -2.44
C ALA A 24 -13.26 0.47 -1.11
N ALA A 25 -12.53 -0.65 -1.17
CA ALA A 25 -12.03 -1.31 0.01
C ALA A 25 -11.16 -0.39 0.89
N GLU A 26 -11.30 -0.55 2.20
CA GLU A 26 -10.50 0.20 3.18
C GLU A 26 -9.13 -0.45 3.42
N THR A 27 -9.05 -1.77 3.18
CA THR A 27 -7.85 -2.59 3.37
C THR A 27 -7.41 -3.22 2.04
N PHE A 28 -6.12 -3.17 1.75
CA PHE A 28 -5.53 -3.84 0.60
C PHE A 28 -4.30 -4.64 1.02
N ARG A 29 -3.93 -5.62 0.20
CA ARG A 29 -2.73 -6.43 0.40
C ARG A 29 -1.72 -6.15 -0.70
N ILE A 30 -0.46 -5.94 -0.34
CA ILE A 30 0.60 -5.79 -1.33
C ILE A 30 0.81 -7.11 -2.04
N THR A 31 0.64 -7.13 -3.36
CA THR A 31 0.85 -8.32 -4.20
C THR A 31 2.13 -8.23 -5.01
N ALA A 32 2.62 -7.03 -5.30
CA ALA A 32 3.88 -6.84 -6.02
C ALA A 32 4.56 -5.51 -5.66
N LYS A 33 5.88 -5.48 -5.80
CA LYS A 33 6.72 -4.28 -5.73
C LYS A 33 7.00 -3.81 -7.15
N LEU A 34 6.66 -2.56 -7.46
CA LEU A 34 6.81 -1.97 -8.79
C LEU A 34 8.05 -1.07 -8.85
N PRO A 35 8.67 -0.89 -10.03
CA PRO A 35 9.78 0.04 -10.18
C PRO A 35 9.36 1.47 -9.80
N TRP A 36 10.32 2.23 -9.30
CA TRP A 36 10.10 3.60 -8.84
C TRP A 36 9.70 4.49 -10.03
N THR A 37 8.55 5.16 -9.95
CA THR A 37 8.20 6.23 -10.88
C THR A 37 8.57 7.55 -10.25
N SER A 38 9.34 8.37 -10.98
CA SER A 38 9.61 9.75 -10.60
C SER A 38 10.08 9.93 -9.14
N ASN A 39 10.92 9.01 -8.66
CA ASN A 39 11.53 9.00 -7.32
C ASN A 39 10.66 8.47 -6.15
N TRP A 40 9.52 7.82 -6.42
CA TRP A 40 8.68 7.23 -5.36
C TRP A 40 8.54 5.71 -5.53
N PRO A 41 8.71 4.91 -4.46
CA PRO A 41 8.44 3.48 -4.51
C PRO A 41 6.96 3.24 -4.77
N GLN A 42 6.65 2.40 -5.75
CA GLN A 42 5.27 1.98 -6.05
C GLN A 42 5.05 0.54 -5.63
N TYR A 43 3.82 0.28 -5.23
CA TYR A 43 3.34 -1.03 -4.84
C TYR A 43 2.04 -1.35 -5.57
N ARG A 44 1.93 -2.59 -5.99
CA ARG A 44 0.66 -3.16 -6.45
C ARG A 44 -0.07 -3.70 -5.25
N ILE A 45 -1.27 -3.19 -5.04
CA ILE A 45 -2.14 -3.56 -3.93
C ILE A 45 -3.40 -4.21 -4.49
N ARG A 46 -3.89 -5.24 -3.81
CA ARG A 46 -5.12 -5.95 -4.16
C ARG A 46 -6.00 -6.07 -2.95
N ASN A 47 -7.27 -5.74 -3.08
CA ASN A 47 -8.25 -6.08 -2.07
C ASN A 47 -8.83 -7.46 -2.39
N ASP A 48 -8.83 -8.33 -1.39
CA ASP A 48 -9.30 -9.72 -1.52
C ASP A 48 -10.83 -9.81 -1.53
N GLU A 49 -11.49 -8.94 -0.76
CA GLU A 49 -12.95 -8.93 -0.57
C GLU A 49 -13.73 -8.52 -1.83
N LEU A 50 -13.23 -7.52 -2.55
CA LEU A 50 -13.80 -6.92 -3.76
C LEU A 50 -13.02 -7.34 -5.02
N GLY A 51 -11.88 -8.03 -4.88
CA GLY A 51 -11.02 -8.41 -6.00
C GLY A 51 -10.41 -7.24 -6.75
N GLN A 52 -10.35 -6.04 -6.15
CA GLN A 52 -9.88 -4.83 -6.81
C GLN A 52 -8.36 -4.71 -6.75
N GLU A 53 -7.72 -4.51 -7.90
CA GLU A 53 -6.27 -4.28 -8.01
C GLU A 53 -5.97 -2.82 -8.32
N ARG A 54 -5.01 -2.22 -7.61
CA ARG A 54 -4.59 -0.82 -7.78
C ARG A 54 -3.08 -0.69 -7.61
N VAL A 55 -2.54 0.42 -8.10
CA VAL A 55 -1.15 0.81 -7.88
C VAL A 55 -1.14 2.07 -7.05
N SER A 56 -0.37 2.06 -5.95
CA SER A 56 -0.20 3.20 -5.06
C SER A 56 1.26 3.35 -4.65
N GLY A 57 1.68 4.61 -4.43
CA GLY A 57 2.99 4.91 -3.88
C GLY A 57 3.07 4.66 -2.37
N GLU A 58 4.27 4.40 -1.87
CA GLU A 58 4.55 4.20 -0.44
C GLU A 58 3.95 5.28 0.46
N ASP A 59 4.07 6.53 0.05
CA ASP A 59 3.60 7.71 0.78
C ASP A 59 2.10 7.66 1.09
N ASN A 60 1.31 7.15 0.14
CA ASN A 60 -0.13 7.04 0.26
C ASN A 60 -0.56 5.72 0.92
N LEU A 61 0.37 4.85 1.27
CA LEU A 61 0.10 3.58 1.93
C LEU A 61 0.45 3.67 3.41
N GLU A 62 -0.40 3.06 4.23
CA GLU A 62 -0.17 2.91 5.65
C GLU A 62 -0.35 1.45 6.05
N PRO A 63 0.65 0.84 6.68
CA PRO A 63 0.56 -0.56 7.08
C PRO A 63 -0.44 -0.73 8.23
N ILE A 64 -1.39 -1.66 8.06
CA ILE A 64 -2.42 -1.95 9.09
C ILE A 64 -1.84 -2.86 10.18
N GLU A 65 -0.97 -3.80 9.78
CA GLU A 65 -0.35 -4.76 10.68
C GLU A 65 1.00 -4.30 11.25
N TRP A 66 1.44 -3.07 10.96
CA TRP A 66 2.65 -2.51 11.60
C TRP A 66 2.30 -1.90 12.95
N GLY A 67 1.87 -2.75 13.87
CA GLY A 67 1.63 -2.39 15.26
C GLY A 67 2.91 -2.17 16.08
N MET A 68 4.12 -2.39 15.54
CA MET A 68 5.36 -2.34 16.32
C MET A 68 6.57 -2.04 15.42
N ALA A 69 6.94 -0.78 15.27
CA ALA A 69 8.33 -0.30 15.33
C ALA A 69 8.38 1.15 14.80
N SER A 70 8.10 2.08 15.71
CA SER A 70 8.84 3.34 15.75
C SER A 70 9.71 3.28 17.00
N PRO A 71 11.02 3.07 16.88
CA PRO A 71 11.95 3.62 17.84
C PRO A 71 12.77 4.73 17.17
N HIS A 72 12.55 5.93 17.71
CA HIS A 72 13.39 7.14 17.68
C HIS A 72 13.41 8.04 16.44
#